data_AF-A0A484YI38-F1
#
_entry.id   AF-A0A484YI38-F1
#
_cell.length_a   1.000
_cell.length_b   1.000
_cell.length_c   1.000
_cell.angle_alpha   90.00
_cell.angle_beta   90.00
_cell.angle_gamma   90.00
#
_symmetry.space_group_name_H-M   'P 1'
#
loop_
_entity.id
_entity.type
_entity.pdbx_description
1 polymer ?
#
loop_
_entity_poly.entity_id
_entity_poly.type
_entity_poly.pdbx_seq_one_letter_code
_entity_poly.pdbx_strand_id
1 'polypeptide(L)'
;MTSLNDSTLMPAALRDTRRMNQFVSVAAAVAGLLFGLDIGVIAGALPFITDHFTLSHRLQEWVVSSMMLGAAIGALFNGWLSFRLGRKYSLMVGAILFVAGSLGSAFATSVEVLLLSRVLLGVAVGIASYTAPLYLSEMASENVRGKMISMYQLMVTLGIVLAFLSDTWFSYTGNWRAMLGVLALPALLLMVLVIFLPNSPRWLAQKGRHVEAEEVLRMLRDTSEKAREGVERDPRKPEAEAGRLGAV
;
A
#
# COMPACT_ATOMS: atom_id res chain seq x y z
N MET A 1 6.34 32.56 -38.50
CA MET A 1 7.34 31.89 -37.65
C MET A 1 7.32 32.51 -36.27
N THR A 2 6.54 31.95 -35.36
CA THR A 2 6.68 32.18 -33.92
C THR A 2 6.04 30.98 -33.25
N SER A 3 6.89 30.03 -32.88
CA SER A 3 6.56 28.90 -32.00
C SER A 3 6.12 29.48 -30.65
N LEU A 4 4.81 29.54 -30.42
CA LEU A 4 4.27 29.83 -29.11
C LEU A 4 4.18 28.51 -28.36
N ASN A 5 5.21 28.32 -27.55
CA ASN A 5 5.37 27.42 -26.42
C ASN A 5 4.03 26.88 -25.82
N ASP A 6 3.60 25.70 -26.27
CA ASP A 6 2.41 24.98 -25.80
C ASP A 6 2.55 24.37 -24.39
N SER A 7 3.63 24.69 -23.66
CA SER A 7 3.92 24.13 -22.34
C SER A 7 3.28 24.89 -21.17
N THR A 8 2.67 26.06 -21.41
CA THR A 8 2.20 26.97 -20.33
C THR A 8 0.71 26.88 -20.00
N LEU A 9 -0.08 26.06 -20.69
CA LEU A 9 -1.53 25.96 -20.45
C LEU A 9 -1.96 24.50 -20.26
N MET A 10 -1.39 23.80 -19.27
CA MET A 10 -2.18 22.74 -18.64
C MET A 10 -3.29 23.42 -17.83
N PRO A 11 -4.58 23.26 -18.16
CA PRO A 11 -5.67 23.73 -17.31
C PRO A 11 -5.45 23.22 -15.89
N ALA A 12 -5.64 24.06 -14.88
CA ALA A 12 -5.39 23.73 -13.46
C ALA A 12 -5.99 22.36 -13.06
N ALA A 13 -7.15 22.01 -13.63
CA ALA A 13 -7.82 20.72 -13.48
C ALA A 13 -6.98 19.49 -13.91
N LEU A 14 -6.09 19.60 -14.90
CA LEU A 14 -5.18 18.52 -15.32
C LEU A 14 -4.07 18.26 -14.30
N ARG A 15 -3.64 19.31 -13.59
CA ARG A 15 -2.53 19.23 -12.64
C ARG A 15 -2.97 18.50 -11.36
N ASP A 16 -4.17 18.76 -10.88
CA ASP A 16 -4.72 18.13 -9.66
C ASP A 16 -5.10 16.66 -9.87
N THR A 17 -5.50 16.32 -11.09
CA THR A 17 -5.91 14.97 -11.49
C THR A 17 -4.73 13.99 -11.63
N ARG A 18 -3.64 14.39 -12.31
CA ARG A 18 -2.41 13.57 -12.42
C ARG A 18 -1.74 13.39 -11.05
N ARG A 19 -1.81 14.43 -10.21
CA ARG A 19 -1.33 14.38 -8.82
C ARG A 19 -2.10 13.35 -8.00
N MET A 20 -3.42 13.24 -8.15
CA MET A 20 -4.21 12.24 -7.42
C MET A 20 -3.82 10.81 -7.78
N ASN A 21 -3.71 10.47 -9.06
CA ASN A 21 -3.32 9.12 -9.48
C ASN A 21 -1.88 8.77 -9.04
N GLN A 22 -0.96 9.74 -9.10
CA GLN A 22 0.39 9.60 -8.54
C GLN A 22 0.34 9.42 -7.03
N PHE A 23 -0.49 10.17 -6.32
CA PHE A 23 -0.66 10.08 -4.88
C PHE A 23 -1.17 8.72 -4.44
N VAL A 24 -2.22 8.20 -5.09
CA VAL A 24 -2.75 6.84 -4.83
C VAL A 24 -1.71 5.78 -5.20
N SER A 25 -0.92 5.99 -6.25
CA SER A 25 0.17 5.07 -6.62
C SER A 25 1.29 5.05 -5.60
N VAL A 26 1.67 6.21 -5.04
CA VAL A 26 2.65 6.30 -3.95
C VAL A 26 2.12 5.62 -2.70
N ALA A 27 0.85 5.85 -2.34
CA ALA A 27 0.22 5.17 -1.21
C ALA A 27 0.20 3.64 -1.40
N ALA A 28 -0.10 3.16 -2.61
CA ALA A 28 -0.02 1.74 -2.94
C ALA A 28 1.41 1.18 -2.84
N ALA A 29 2.41 1.94 -3.30
CA ALA A 29 3.79 1.52 -3.22
C ALA A 29 4.27 1.43 -1.75
N VAL A 30 3.95 2.43 -0.93
CA VAL A 30 4.28 2.42 0.50
C VAL A 30 3.54 1.30 1.24
N ALA A 31 2.26 1.06 0.94
CA ALA A 31 1.50 -0.03 1.53
C ALA A 31 2.08 -1.41 1.18
N GLY A 32 2.43 -1.63 -0.09
CA GLY A 32 3.08 -2.87 -0.53
C GLY A 32 4.45 -3.06 0.12
N LEU A 33 5.27 -2.01 0.13
CA LEU A 33 6.60 -2.02 0.75
C LEU A 33 6.52 -2.32 2.26
N LEU A 34 5.59 -1.71 2.98
CA LEU A 34 5.36 -1.97 4.39
C LEU A 34 4.99 -3.43 4.64
N PHE A 35 4.07 -3.98 3.84
CA PHE A 35 3.62 -5.37 3.94
C PHE A 35 4.77 -6.36 3.68
N GLY A 36 5.60 -6.08 2.68
CA GLY A 36 6.78 -6.89 2.38
C GLY A 36 7.84 -6.84 3.49
N LEU A 37 8.12 -5.64 4.02
CA LEU A 37 9.08 -5.45 5.10
C LEU A 37 8.72 -6.28 6.33
N ASP A 38 7.45 -6.27 6.69
CA ASP A 38 6.92 -6.98 7.86
C ASP A 38 7.10 -8.50 7.78
N ILE A 39 6.85 -9.06 6.60
CA ILE A 39 7.04 -10.49 6.32
C ILE A 39 8.52 -10.86 6.44
N GLY A 40 9.42 -10.02 5.93
CA GLY A 40 10.86 -10.33 5.90
C GLY A 40 11.57 -10.15 7.24
N VAL A 41 11.25 -9.08 7.99
CA VAL A 41 12.06 -8.63 9.13
C VAL A 41 12.09 -9.62 10.29
N ILE A 42 11.02 -10.42 10.44
CA ILE A 42 10.96 -11.42 11.51
C ILE A 42 11.98 -12.55 11.28
N ALA A 43 12.28 -12.90 10.02
CA ALA A 43 13.23 -13.96 9.71
C ALA A 43 14.66 -13.61 10.14
N GLY A 44 15.09 -12.34 9.98
CA GLY A 44 16.40 -11.90 10.45
C GLY A 44 16.44 -11.56 11.94
N ALA A 45 15.34 -11.06 12.51
CA ALA A 45 15.29 -10.68 13.93
C ALA A 45 15.12 -11.87 14.89
N LEU A 46 14.44 -12.95 14.49
CA LEU A 46 14.08 -14.07 15.38
C LEU A 46 15.29 -14.75 16.08
N PRO A 47 16.44 -14.98 15.41
CA PRO A 47 17.63 -15.52 16.09
C PRO A 47 18.13 -14.61 17.21
N PHE A 48 18.22 -13.30 16.98
CA PHE A 48 18.68 -12.34 18.00
C PHE A 48 17.69 -12.21 19.16
N ILE A 49 16.38 -12.28 18.89
CA ILE A 49 15.33 -12.29 19.92
C ILE A 49 15.46 -13.56 20.76
N THR A 50 15.73 -14.70 20.12
CA THR A 50 15.96 -15.98 20.79
C THR A 50 17.13 -15.89 21.75
N ASP A 51 18.27 -15.38 21.30
CA ASP A 51 19.47 -15.29 22.11
C ASP A 51 19.27 -14.32 23.28
N HIS A 52 18.60 -13.18 23.04
CA HIS A 52 18.36 -12.17 24.07
C HIS A 52 17.42 -12.63 25.18
N PHE A 53 16.32 -13.30 24.84
CA PHE A 53 15.34 -13.80 25.82
C PHE A 53 15.55 -15.27 26.19
N THR A 54 16.61 -15.91 25.69
CA THR A 54 16.87 -17.36 25.83
C THR A 54 15.62 -18.20 25.54
N LEU A 55 14.98 -17.94 24.40
CA LEU A 55 13.69 -18.54 24.06
C LEU A 55 13.82 -20.05 23.83
N SER A 56 12.84 -20.81 24.34
CA SER A 56 12.64 -22.20 23.94
C SER A 56 12.09 -22.29 22.51
N HIS A 57 12.28 -23.42 21.83
CA HIS A 57 11.71 -23.68 20.49
C HIS A 57 10.20 -23.41 20.42
N ARG A 58 9.46 -23.81 21.47
CA ARG A 58 8.02 -23.55 21.55
C ARG A 58 7.71 -22.05 21.55
N LEU A 59 8.46 -21.23 22.29
CA LEU A 59 8.24 -19.78 22.33
C LEU A 59 8.60 -19.09 21.01
N GLN A 60 9.64 -19.55 20.31
CA GLN A 60 9.95 -19.06 18.96
C GLN A 60 8.78 -19.28 18.01
N GLU A 61 8.21 -20.48 18.01
CA GLU A 61 7.03 -20.80 17.21
C GLU A 61 5.83 -19.91 17.57
N TRP A 62 5.62 -19.62 18.86
CA TRP A 62 4.59 -18.68 19.30
C TRP A 62 4.84 -17.26 18.80
N VAL A 63 6.08 -16.78 18.78
CA VAL A 63 6.42 -15.43 18.28
C VAL A 63 6.03 -15.29 16.80
N VAL A 64 6.24 -16.33 15.98
CA VAL A 64 5.90 -16.31 14.56
C VAL A 64 4.40 -16.57 14.33
N SER A 65 3.83 -17.59 14.97
CA SER A 65 2.44 -18.03 14.75
C SER A 65 1.39 -17.09 15.35
N SER A 66 1.70 -16.39 16.45
CA SER A 66 0.78 -15.40 17.05
C SER A 66 0.44 -14.26 16.10
N MET A 67 1.38 -13.89 15.24
CA MET A 67 1.15 -12.91 14.19
C MET A 67 0.20 -13.42 13.11
N MET A 68 0.38 -14.67 12.66
CA MET A 68 -0.53 -15.34 11.72
C MET A 68 -1.94 -15.45 12.29
N LEU A 69 -2.06 -15.77 13.58
CA LEU A 69 -3.33 -15.79 14.30
C LEU A 69 -3.98 -14.40 14.31
N GLY A 70 -3.21 -13.35 14.65
CA GLY A 70 -3.67 -11.97 14.57
C GLY A 70 -4.15 -11.60 13.16
N ALA A 71 -3.43 -12.02 12.11
CA ALA A 71 -3.80 -11.76 10.72
C ALA A 71 -5.11 -12.46 10.32
N ALA A 72 -5.32 -13.70 10.74
CA ALA A 72 -6.58 -14.41 10.53
C ALA A 72 -7.75 -13.66 11.19
N ILE A 73 -7.57 -13.24 12.44
CA ILE A 73 -8.56 -12.45 13.18
C ILE A 73 -8.84 -11.12 12.44
N GLY A 74 -7.79 -10.38 12.09
CA GLY A 74 -7.90 -9.11 11.38
C GLY A 74 -8.62 -9.24 10.04
N ALA A 75 -8.34 -10.29 9.27
CA ALA A 75 -9.00 -10.55 7.99
C ALA A 75 -10.51 -10.83 8.15
N LEU A 76 -10.92 -11.60 9.16
CA LEU A 76 -12.33 -11.87 9.46
C LEU A 76 -13.09 -10.58 9.83
N PHE A 77 -12.51 -9.75 10.70
CA PHE A 77 -13.12 -8.49 11.11
C PHE A 77 -13.13 -7.44 10.00
N ASN A 78 -12.17 -7.50 9.07
CA ASN A 78 -12.02 -6.50 8.03
C ASN A 78 -13.22 -6.42 7.08
N GLY A 79 -13.88 -7.55 6.77
CA GLY A 79 -15.06 -7.55 5.91
C GLY A 79 -16.18 -6.65 6.47
N TRP A 80 -16.46 -6.79 7.77
CA TRP A 80 -17.43 -5.94 8.48
C TRP A 80 -16.94 -4.49 8.61
N LEU A 81 -15.66 -4.29 8.94
CA LEU A 81 -15.06 -2.97 9.11
C LEU A 81 -15.08 -2.15 7.81
N SER A 82 -14.64 -2.74 6.70
CA SER A 82 -14.56 -2.12 5.37
C SER A 82 -15.94 -1.82 4.78
N PHE A 83 -16.95 -2.62 5.12
CA PHE A 83 -18.33 -2.33 4.76
C PHE A 83 -18.91 -1.17 5.59
N ARG A 84 -18.74 -1.20 6.91
CA ARG A 84 -19.35 -0.22 7.82
C ARG A 84 -18.67 1.14 7.78
N LEU A 85 -17.36 1.18 8.02
CA LEU A 85 -16.54 2.40 8.09
C LEU A 85 -16.05 2.85 6.72
N GLY A 86 -15.87 1.92 5.78
CA GLY A 86 -15.30 2.21 4.47
C GLY A 86 -13.80 1.93 4.39
N ARG A 87 -13.30 1.84 3.16
CA ARG A 87 -11.96 1.35 2.85
C ARG A 87 -10.86 2.27 3.40
N LYS A 88 -11.02 3.59 3.27
CA LYS A 88 -10.09 4.59 3.82
C LYS A 88 -9.90 4.42 5.33
N TYR A 89 -11.01 4.33 6.06
CA TYR A 89 -10.98 4.23 7.52
C TYR A 89 -10.48 2.86 7.99
N SER A 90 -10.79 1.77 7.28
CA SER A 90 -10.17 0.47 7.53
C SER A 90 -8.65 0.51 7.36
N LEU A 91 -8.13 1.16 6.30
CA LEU A 91 -6.69 1.37 6.13
C LEU A 91 -6.08 2.22 7.23
N MET A 92 -6.80 3.24 7.72
CA MET A 92 -6.36 4.08 8.83
C MET A 92 -6.22 3.27 10.13
N VAL A 93 -7.22 2.47 10.46
CA VAL A 93 -7.19 1.57 11.62
C VAL A 93 -6.02 0.61 11.50
N GLY A 94 -5.84 -0.01 10.33
CA GLY A 94 -4.69 -0.87 10.04
C GLY A 94 -3.36 -0.14 10.28
N ALA A 95 -3.17 1.05 9.70
CA ALA A 95 -1.94 1.83 9.86
C ALA A 95 -1.64 2.21 11.31
N ILE A 96 -2.65 2.63 12.08
CA ILE A 96 -2.51 2.96 13.51
C ILE A 96 -2.07 1.72 14.31
N LEU A 97 -2.75 0.59 14.11
CA LEU A 97 -2.39 -0.67 14.76
C LEU A 97 -0.98 -1.13 14.37
N PHE A 98 -0.60 -0.89 13.11
CA PHE A 98 0.73 -1.22 12.60
C PHE A 98 1.83 -0.41 13.30
N VAL A 99 1.65 0.91 13.40
CA VAL A 99 2.59 1.79 14.12
C VAL A 99 2.68 1.38 15.59
N ALA A 100 1.52 1.19 16.25
CA ALA A 100 1.48 0.79 17.66
C ALA A 100 2.18 -0.57 17.89
N GLY A 101 1.93 -1.55 17.03
CA GLY A 101 2.52 -2.87 17.13
C GLY A 101 4.01 -2.91 16.78
N SER A 102 4.47 -2.12 15.81
CA SER A 102 5.90 -1.98 15.48
C SER A 102 6.66 -1.32 16.63
N LEU A 103 6.17 -0.19 17.15
CA LEU A 103 6.78 0.48 18.30
C LEU A 103 6.74 -0.41 19.55
N GLY A 104 5.60 -1.05 19.83
CA GLY A 104 5.45 -2.00 20.94
C GLY A 104 6.46 -3.15 20.86
N SER A 105 6.73 -3.64 19.66
CA SER A 105 7.73 -4.68 19.42
C SER A 105 9.16 -4.18 19.58
N ALA A 106 9.47 -2.98 19.09
CA ALA A 106 10.79 -2.36 19.23
C ALA A 106 11.13 -2.05 20.70
N PHE A 107 10.14 -1.68 21.50
CA PHE A 107 10.32 -1.39 22.92
C PHE A 107 10.04 -2.58 23.85
N ALA A 108 9.73 -3.77 23.31
CA ALA A 108 9.31 -4.94 24.10
C ALA A 108 10.35 -5.37 25.14
N THR A 109 10.07 -5.12 26.43
CA THR A 109 10.96 -5.48 27.55
C THR A 109 10.81 -6.94 27.99
N SER A 110 9.71 -7.59 27.60
CA SER A 110 9.44 -9.00 27.88
C SER A 110 8.87 -9.72 26.65
N VAL A 111 8.96 -11.05 26.66
CA VAL A 111 8.41 -11.93 25.61
C VAL A 111 6.89 -11.76 25.49
N GLU A 112 6.19 -11.54 26.60
CA GLU A 112 4.73 -11.32 26.60
C GLU A 112 4.34 -10.04 25.86
N VAL A 113 5.07 -8.95 26.09
CA VAL A 113 4.86 -7.68 25.36
C VAL A 113 5.18 -7.86 23.89
N LEU A 114 6.22 -8.63 23.55
CA LEU A 114 6.54 -8.95 22.17
C LEU A 114 5.40 -9.74 21.51
N LEU A 115 4.90 -10.80 22.15
CA LEU A 115 3.79 -11.61 21.64
C LEU A 115 2.51 -10.78 21.44
N LEU A 116 2.16 -9.94 22.42
CA LEU A 116 1.01 -9.04 22.28
C LEU A 116 1.17 -8.08 21.09
N SER A 117 2.37 -7.53 20.93
CA SER A 117 2.71 -6.63 19.82
C SER A 117 2.69 -7.36 18.48
N ARG A 118 3.09 -8.64 18.42
CA ARG A 118 2.99 -9.50 17.23
C ARG A 118 1.54 -9.78 16.85
N VAL A 119 0.68 -10.09 17.82
CA VAL A 119 -0.77 -10.25 17.56
C VAL A 119 -1.36 -8.95 17.02
N LEU A 120 -1.00 -7.81 17.61
CA LEU A 120 -1.48 -6.49 17.17
C LEU A 120 -1.05 -6.16 15.73
N LEU A 121 0.23 -6.39 15.40
CA LEU A 121 0.73 -6.29 14.02
C LEU A 121 -0.01 -7.25 13.09
N GLY A 122 -0.22 -8.49 13.52
CA GLY A 122 -1.01 -9.46 12.77
C GLY A 122 -2.39 -8.92 12.42
N VAL A 123 -3.14 -8.39 13.40
CA VAL A 123 -4.46 -7.79 13.15
C VAL A 123 -4.38 -6.64 12.13
N ALA A 124 -3.37 -5.77 12.24
CA ALA A 124 -3.14 -4.68 11.30
C ALA A 124 -2.91 -5.20 9.87
N VAL A 125 -2.06 -6.21 9.73
CA VAL A 125 -1.71 -6.88 8.46
C VAL A 125 -2.93 -7.56 7.86
N GLY A 126 -3.73 -8.26 8.66
CA GLY A 126 -4.98 -8.90 8.24
C GLY A 126 -5.97 -7.89 7.67
N ILE A 127 -6.14 -6.74 8.31
CA ILE A 127 -7.00 -5.64 7.82
C ILE A 127 -6.44 -5.04 6.52
N ALA A 128 -5.14 -4.75 6.48
CA ALA A 128 -4.50 -4.07 5.35
C ALA A 128 -4.43 -4.95 4.09
N SER A 129 -4.14 -6.25 4.24
CA SER A 129 -3.92 -7.21 3.14
C SER A 129 -5.07 -7.28 2.14
N TYR A 130 -6.31 -7.14 2.61
CA TYR A 130 -7.50 -7.10 1.76
C TYR A 130 -7.90 -5.68 1.39
N THR A 131 -7.82 -4.74 2.33
CA THR A 131 -8.32 -3.37 2.13
C THR A 131 -7.46 -2.58 1.16
N ALA A 132 -6.14 -2.75 1.19
CA ALA A 132 -5.22 -2.00 0.33
C ALA A 132 -5.44 -2.31 -1.16
N PRO A 133 -5.38 -3.58 -1.63
CA PRO A 133 -5.65 -3.89 -3.03
C PRO A 133 -7.10 -3.59 -3.44
N LEU A 134 -8.08 -3.77 -2.53
CA LEU A 134 -9.47 -3.40 -2.81
C LEU A 134 -9.61 -1.89 -3.03
N TYR A 135 -9.11 -1.08 -2.11
CA TYR A 135 -9.12 0.38 -2.22
C TYR A 135 -8.44 0.83 -3.51
N LEU A 136 -7.27 0.25 -3.81
CA LEU A 136 -6.53 0.54 -5.02
C LEU A 136 -7.33 0.20 -6.28
N SER A 137 -8.03 -0.94 -6.29
CA SER A 137 -8.89 -1.32 -7.41
C SER A 137 -10.06 -0.34 -7.59
N GLU A 138 -10.63 0.17 -6.50
CA GLU A 138 -11.77 1.10 -6.53
C GLU A 138 -11.35 2.54 -6.91
N MET A 139 -10.10 2.91 -6.61
CA MET A 139 -9.54 4.22 -6.92
C MET A 139 -8.80 4.26 -8.27
N ALA A 140 -8.35 3.14 -8.79
CA ALA A 140 -7.64 3.12 -10.06
C ALA A 140 -8.59 3.32 -11.24
N SER A 141 -8.17 4.13 -12.21
CA SER A 141 -8.86 4.22 -13.49
C SER A 141 -8.70 2.93 -14.29
N GLU A 142 -9.66 2.65 -15.18
CA GLU A 142 -9.78 1.37 -15.89
C GLU A 142 -8.50 0.95 -16.60
N ASN A 143 -7.78 1.90 -17.21
CA ASN A 143 -6.57 1.64 -17.99
C ASN A 143 -5.29 1.41 -17.13
N VAL A 144 -5.29 1.80 -15.84
CA VAL A 144 -4.10 1.71 -14.96
C VAL A 144 -4.29 0.81 -13.75
N ARG A 145 -5.50 0.29 -13.51
CA ARG A 145 -5.80 -0.63 -12.41
C ARG A 145 -4.84 -1.80 -12.33
N GLY A 146 -4.59 -2.47 -13.45
CA GLY A 146 -3.64 -3.59 -13.51
C GLY A 146 -2.23 -3.15 -13.10
N LYS A 147 -1.74 -2.03 -13.65
CA LYS A 147 -0.41 -1.48 -13.35
C LYS A 147 -0.26 -1.13 -11.86
N MET A 148 -1.28 -0.55 -11.25
CA MET A 148 -1.24 -0.19 -9.82
C MET A 148 -1.19 -1.43 -8.92
N ILE A 149 -2.00 -2.45 -9.22
CA ILE A 149 -1.97 -3.73 -8.48
C ILE A 149 -0.62 -4.44 -8.66
N SER A 150 -0.09 -4.47 -9.88
CA SER A 150 1.25 -5.02 -10.12
C SER A 150 2.35 -4.24 -9.40
N MET A 151 2.25 -2.91 -9.33
CA MET A 151 3.17 -2.07 -8.57
C MET A 151 3.12 -2.38 -7.06
N TYR A 152 1.91 -2.55 -6.51
CA TYR A 152 1.75 -2.99 -5.12
C TYR A 152 2.48 -4.31 -4.87
N GLN A 153 2.28 -5.32 -5.73
CA GLN A 153 2.94 -6.62 -5.58
C GLN A 153 4.47 -6.53 -5.76
N LEU A 154 4.95 -5.73 -6.72
CA LEU A 154 6.39 -5.46 -6.89
C LEU A 154 6.98 -4.86 -5.62
N MET A 155 6.29 -3.92 -5.00
CA MET A 155 6.72 -3.25 -3.78
C MET A 155 6.69 -4.19 -2.57
N VAL A 156 5.76 -5.16 -2.51
CA VAL A 156 5.81 -6.26 -1.53
C VAL A 156 7.11 -7.05 -1.67
N THR A 157 7.45 -7.50 -2.87
CA THR A 157 8.69 -8.25 -3.10
C THR A 157 9.93 -7.40 -2.76
N LEU A 158 9.94 -6.13 -3.16
CA LEU A 158 11.02 -5.21 -2.82
C LEU A 158 11.13 -4.98 -1.31
N GLY A 159 9.99 -4.88 -0.60
CA GLY A 159 9.94 -4.77 0.85
C GLY A 159 10.60 -5.97 1.55
N ILE A 160 10.35 -7.18 1.07
CA ILE A 160 10.99 -8.40 1.60
C ILE A 160 12.53 -8.32 1.43
N VAL A 161 13.00 -7.90 0.25
CA VAL A 161 14.45 -7.73 0.00
C VAL A 161 15.05 -6.67 0.92
N LEU A 162 14.37 -5.52 1.07
CA LEU A 162 14.81 -4.44 1.95
C LEU A 162 14.82 -4.89 3.42
N ALA A 163 13.93 -5.78 3.84
CA ALA A 163 13.92 -6.32 5.20
C ALA A 163 15.20 -7.13 5.46
N PHE A 164 15.56 -8.04 4.54
CA PHE A 164 16.80 -8.80 4.67
C PHE A 164 18.05 -7.92 4.65
N LEU A 165 18.03 -6.84 3.85
CA LEU A 165 19.13 -5.87 3.85
C LEU A 165 19.20 -5.10 5.18
N SER A 166 18.06 -4.65 5.72
CA SER A 166 18.04 -3.99 7.03
C SER A 166 18.47 -4.93 8.15
N ASP A 167 18.03 -6.18 8.12
CA ASP A 167 18.43 -7.20 9.10
C ASP A 167 19.92 -7.49 9.02
N THR A 168 20.47 -7.62 7.81
CA THR A 168 21.91 -7.78 7.61
C THR A 168 22.67 -6.58 8.18
N TRP A 169 22.19 -5.35 7.95
CA TRP A 169 22.83 -4.15 8.47
C TRP A 169 22.81 -4.09 10.01
N PHE A 170 21.68 -4.41 10.64
CA PHE A 170 21.57 -4.41 12.09
C PHE A 170 22.20 -5.64 12.75
N SER A 171 22.41 -6.73 12.01
CA SER A 171 23.01 -7.97 12.52
C SER A 171 24.40 -7.75 13.11
N TYR A 172 25.20 -6.85 12.53
CA TYR A 172 26.52 -6.48 13.05
C TYR A 172 26.47 -5.90 14.47
N THR A 173 25.36 -5.29 14.85
CA THR A 173 25.14 -4.69 16.18
C THR A 173 24.26 -5.56 17.09
N GLY A 174 23.67 -6.64 16.56
CA GLY A 174 22.68 -7.46 17.27
C GLY A 174 21.39 -6.74 17.66
N ASN A 175 21.12 -5.56 17.08
CA ASN A 175 20.01 -4.70 17.52
C ASN A 175 18.67 -5.10 16.87
N TRP A 176 18.09 -6.21 17.34
CA TRP A 176 16.80 -6.72 16.87
C TRP A 176 15.64 -5.74 17.09
N ARG A 177 15.75 -4.86 18.09
CA ARG A 177 14.75 -3.82 18.34
C ARG A 177 14.70 -2.81 17.19
N ALA A 178 15.88 -2.43 16.69
CA ALA A 178 15.97 -1.56 15.51
C ALA A 178 15.44 -2.26 14.26
N MET A 179 15.71 -3.56 14.07
CA MET A 179 15.14 -4.35 12.96
C MET A 179 13.61 -4.23 12.94
N LEU A 180 12.94 -4.53 14.06
CA LEU A 180 11.48 -4.42 14.17
C LEU A 180 10.97 -2.97 14.15
N GLY A 181 11.80 -2.02 14.59
CA GLY A 181 11.49 -0.59 14.63
C GLY A 181 11.53 0.09 13.26
N VAL A 182 12.30 -0.42 12.29
CA VAL A 182 12.35 0.11 10.91
C VAL A 182 10.96 0.15 10.29
N LEU A 183 10.09 -0.81 10.64
CA LEU A 183 8.70 -0.86 10.19
C LEU A 183 7.87 0.38 10.56
N ALA A 184 8.19 1.05 11.66
CA ALA A 184 7.43 2.22 12.12
C ALA A 184 7.51 3.38 11.13
N LEU A 185 8.63 3.54 10.42
CA LEU A 185 8.84 4.65 9.48
C LEU A 185 7.90 4.58 8.26
N PRO A 186 7.88 3.49 7.46
CA PRO A 186 6.91 3.35 6.38
C PRO A 186 5.46 3.26 6.88
N ALA A 187 5.21 2.75 8.10
CA ALA A 187 3.87 2.73 8.69
C ALA A 187 3.35 4.13 9.01
N LEU A 188 4.19 4.99 9.59
CA LEU A 188 3.86 6.41 9.83
C LEU A 188 3.63 7.15 8.52
N LEU A 189 4.49 6.91 7.52
CA LEU A 189 4.31 7.49 6.19
C LEU A 189 2.97 7.06 5.57
N LEU A 190 2.63 5.78 5.63
CA LEU A 190 1.34 5.27 5.15
C LEU A 190 0.18 5.91 5.92
N MET A 191 0.26 6.00 7.24
CA MET A 191 -0.75 6.64 8.08
C MET A 191 -1.01 8.07 7.63
N VAL A 192 0.04 8.87 7.42
CA VAL A 192 -0.06 10.24 6.90
C VAL A 192 -0.70 10.26 5.51
N LEU A 193 -0.26 9.39 4.59
CA LEU A 193 -0.84 9.32 3.25
C LEU A 193 -2.34 9.00 3.28
N VAL A 194 -2.76 8.07 4.15
CA VAL A 194 -4.17 7.67 4.27
C VAL A 194 -5.06 8.81 4.77
N ILE A 195 -4.55 9.76 5.57
CA ILE A 195 -5.34 10.92 6.02
C ILE A 195 -5.82 11.73 4.80
N PHE A 196 -4.95 11.94 3.83
CA PHE A 196 -5.22 12.73 2.63
C PHE A 196 -5.89 11.94 1.50
N LEU A 197 -5.98 10.62 1.60
CA LEU A 197 -6.68 9.80 0.61
C LEU A 197 -8.19 10.10 0.60
N PRO A 198 -8.84 10.20 -0.58
CA PRO A 198 -10.29 10.34 -0.66
C PRO A 198 -11.01 9.03 -0.29
N ASN A 199 -12.30 9.12 0.04
CA ASN A 199 -13.11 7.92 0.23
C ASN A 199 -13.33 7.20 -1.10
N SER A 200 -13.45 5.87 -1.05
CA SER A 200 -13.74 5.08 -2.24
C SER A 200 -15.06 5.50 -2.86
N PRO A 201 -15.12 5.76 -4.19
CA PRO A 201 -16.34 6.16 -4.86
C PRO A 201 -17.44 5.09 -4.76
N ARG A 202 -17.05 3.81 -4.77
CA ARG A 202 -17.98 2.68 -4.59
C ARG A 202 -18.59 2.67 -3.20
N TRP A 203 -17.81 2.95 -2.17
CA TRP A 203 -18.33 3.03 -0.81
C TRP A 203 -19.25 4.23 -0.60
N LEU A 204 -18.91 5.40 -1.17
CA LEU A 204 -19.77 6.59 -1.13
C LEU A 204 -21.13 6.33 -1.79
N ALA A 205 -21.13 5.66 -2.95
CA ALA A 205 -22.36 5.26 -3.64
C ALA A 205 -23.21 4.28 -2.79
N GLN A 206 -22.58 3.30 -2.13
CA GLN A 206 -23.28 2.38 -1.22
C GLN A 206 -23.92 3.08 -0.01
N LYS A 207 -23.40 4.23 0.41
CA LYS A 207 -23.95 5.04 1.51
C LYS A 207 -24.95 6.10 1.05
N GLY A 208 -25.35 6.11 -0.23
CA GLY A 208 -26.28 7.09 -0.79
C GLY A 208 -25.67 8.48 -1.04
N ARG A 209 -24.36 8.64 -0.87
CA ARG A 209 -23.64 9.92 -1.08
C ARG A 209 -23.23 10.06 -2.55
N HIS A 210 -24.23 10.13 -3.42
CA HIS A 210 -24.03 10.09 -4.88
C HIS A 210 -23.25 11.29 -5.43
N VAL A 211 -23.47 12.49 -4.89
CA VAL A 211 -22.76 13.72 -5.32
C VAL A 211 -21.26 13.62 -5.09
N GLU A 212 -20.85 13.20 -3.89
CA GLU A 212 -19.43 13.01 -3.58
C GLU A 212 -18.81 11.84 -4.33
N ALA A 213 -19.57 10.76 -4.54
CA ALA A 213 -19.12 9.64 -5.36
C ALA A 213 -18.85 10.10 -6.80
N GLU A 214 -19.71 10.96 -7.35
CA GLU A 214 -19.55 11.52 -8.70
C GLU A 214 -18.33 12.46 -8.77
N GLU A 215 -18.10 13.29 -7.76
CA GLU A 215 -16.92 14.16 -7.70
C GLU A 215 -15.62 13.34 -7.73
N VAL A 216 -15.51 12.31 -6.90
CA VAL A 216 -14.34 11.40 -6.91
C VAL A 216 -14.23 10.67 -8.24
N LEU A 217 -15.35 10.21 -8.83
CA LEU A 217 -15.33 9.54 -10.14
C LEU A 217 -14.93 10.49 -11.28
N ARG A 218 -15.32 11.76 -11.25
CA ARG A 218 -14.90 12.78 -12.23
C ARG A 218 -13.39 12.98 -12.16
N MET A 219 -12.83 13.11 -10.96
CA MET A 219 -11.37 13.17 -10.76
C MET A 219 -10.66 11.94 -11.36
N LEU A 220 -11.25 10.75 -11.26
CA LEU A 220 -10.66 9.53 -11.82
C LEU A 220 -10.86 9.39 -13.33
N ARG A 221 -12.03 9.78 -13.88
CA ARG A 221 -12.40 9.64 -15.30
C ARG A 221 -11.73 10.65 -16.21
N ASP A 222 -11.59 11.91 -15.77
CA ASP A 222 -10.81 12.93 -16.49
C ASP A 222 -9.37 12.45 -16.73
N THR A 223 -8.84 11.60 -15.85
CA THR A 223 -7.53 10.96 -16.01
C THR A 223 -7.52 9.93 -17.16
N SER A 224 -8.59 9.12 -17.30
CA SER A 224 -8.63 8.02 -18.27
C SER A 224 -8.90 8.46 -19.70
N GLU A 225 -9.80 9.42 -19.91
CA GLU A 225 -10.14 9.93 -21.24
C GLU A 225 -8.94 10.65 -21.86
N LYS A 226 -8.29 11.53 -21.09
CA LYS A 226 -7.12 12.29 -21.56
C LYS A 226 -5.85 11.45 -21.69
N ALA A 227 -5.72 10.36 -20.91
CA ALA A 227 -4.67 9.37 -21.14
C ALA A 227 -4.88 8.58 -22.44
N ARG A 228 -6.14 8.31 -22.83
CA ARG A 228 -6.45 7.73 -24.15
C ARG A 228 -6.13 8.71 -25.27
N GLU A 229 -6.54 9.97 -25.16
CA GLU A 229 -6.21 11.02 -26.15
C GLU A 229 -4.70 11.22 -26.30
N GLY A 230 -3.92 11.18 -25.21
CA GLY A 230 -2.46 11.30 -25.27
C GLY A 230 -1.75 10.10 -25.90
N VAL A 231 -2.32 8.90 -25.78
CA VAL A 231 -1.84 7.69 -26.48
C VAL A 231 -2.28 7.68 -27.94
N GLU A 232 -3.46 8.22 -28.24
CA GLU A 232 -4.03 8.29 -29.58
C GLU A 232 -3.40 9.41 -30.43
N ARG A 233 -2.87 10.46 -29.78
CA ARG A 233 -2.04 11.50 -30.40
C ARG A 233 -0.54 11.18 -30.49
N ASP A 234 -0.07 10.00 -30.03
CA ASP A 234 1.31 9.59 -30.25
C ASP A 234 1.55 9.32 -31.75
N PRO A 235 2.38 10.10 -32.47
CA PRO A 235 2.60 9.95 -33.91
C PRO A 235 3.30 8.64 -34.31
N ARG A 236 3.56 7.74 -33.35
CA ARG A 236 4.23 6.45 -33.57
C ARG A 236 3.29 5.28 -33.81
N LYS A 237 1.99 5.49 -34.04
CA LYS A 237 1.18 4.51 -34.76
C LYS A 237 1.44 4.72 -36.26
N PRO A 238 2.16 3.82 -36.95
CA PRO A 238 2.26 3.92 -38.39
C PRO A 238 0.86 3.70 -38.96
N GLU A 239 0.44 4.56 -39.89
CA GLU A 239 -0.71 4.42 -40.77
C GLU A 239 -0.56 3.22 -41.73
N ALA A 240 -0.17 2.06 -41.21
CA ALA A 240 0.12 0.86 -41.98
C ALA A 240 -1.13 -0.03 -42.11
N GLU A 241 -2.27 0.56 -42.47
CA GLU A 241 -3.42 -0.24 -42.94
C GLU A 241 -4.40 0.49 -43.88
N ALA A 242 -4.04 1.67 -44.40
CA ALA A 242 -4.85 2.37 -45.41
C ALA A 242 -4.33 2.21 -46.86
N GLY A 243 -3.18 1.56 -47.07
CA GLY A 243 -2.52 1.49 -48.37
C GLY A 243 -2.71 0.21 -49.19
N ARG A 244 -3.41 -0.82 -48.70
CA ARG A 244 -3.49 -2.13 -49.36
C ARG A 244 -4.77 -2.42 -50.15
N LEU A 245 -5.61 -1.42 -50.40
CA LEU A 245 -6.81 -1.55 -51.24
C LEU A 245 -6.78 -0.72 -52.54
N GLY A 246 -5.60 -0.21 -52.95
CA GLY A 246 -5.52 0.80 -54.01
C GLY A 246 -4.47 0.61 -55.11
N ALA A 247 -3.77 -0.52 -55.22
CA ALA A 247 -2.87 -0.73 -56.35
C ALA A 247 -2.63 -2.22 -56.64
N VAL A 248 -3.24 -2.66 -57.76
CA VAL A 248 -2.90 -3.78 -58.65
C VAL A 248 -3.00 -5.20 -58.09
#